data_AF-A0A6P5YSV5-F1
#
_entry.id   AF-A0A6P5YSV5-F1
#
_cell.length_a   1.000
_cell.length_b   1.000
_cell.length_c   1.000
_cell.angle_alpha   90.00
_cell.angle_beta   90.00
_cell.angle_gamma   90.00
#
_symmetry.space_group_name_H-M   'P 1'
#
loop_
_entity.id
_entity.type
_entity.pdbx_description
1 polymer ?
#
loop_
_entity_poly.entity_id
_entity_poly.type
_entity_poly.pdbx_seq_one_letter_code
_entity_poly.pdbx_strand_id
1 'polypeptide(L)'
;MKIFLSFLPCGAKIRKMNMEERAKLDSILPYLPLVIGSSWRLFWPSKVVEALEAMASGPDYSRVNCGEVLFIAISDMRASVSLREPLAPFAPQGYALFFDELMSGADSTKWFAEVIPKLANLLLRLPSLVDFHYQNTQTYGYGLRILGPQQPGIVLLSQELIGALLACSLFCLFPVANRGLKDLPTINFDKLFASLNDSYSENQENKVRCIVHYFQRICSQMPAGFVSFERKVLPLEHHPEQLCVSYPNADFWTKSTIPLCPFQVHSSGLIEDHSTGALEVDFANKYLGGGALNRGCVQEEIRFMINPELIAGMLFLPSMAENEAIEIVGAERFSDYMGETNKAFCGFLDQSKYRQYMRLFKIMDTVQLNEAPSTSIETNGGSMTEEVRKSDEKDGQSMDPENCSGIATGNWGCGAFGGDPELKAIIQWLAASQALRPFITYYTFGLEALQSLDEVNKWIILHKWNVGDLWNMLIEYSSQKLRGETNLGFFAWLLPSLPPCEAVEPAK
;
A
#
# COMPACT_ATOMS: atom_id res chain seq x y z
N MET A 1 11.45 12.83 -8.42
CA MET A 1 11.44 11.55 -9.17
C MET A 1 10.49 10.54 -8.59
N LYS A 2 10.69 10.07 -7.35
CA LYS A 2 9.73 9.17 -6.67
C LYS A 2 8.27 9.63 -6.78
N ILE A 3 8.04 10.94 -6.61
CA ILE A 3 6.74 11.59 -6.81
C ILE A 3 6.13 11.34 -8.19
N PHE A 4 6.92 11.58 -9.23
CA PHE A 4 6.50 11.42 -10.62
C PHE A 4 6.15 9.96 -10.92
N LEU A 5 6.98 9.01 -10.46
CA LEU A 5 6.72 7.59 -10.63
C LEU A 5 5.41 7.14 -9.97
N SER A 6 5.14 7.59 -8.74
CA SER A 6 3.90 7.28 -8.03
C SER A 6 2.66 7.74 -8.81
N PHE A 7 2.80 8.78 -9.63
CA PHE A 7 1.71 9.32 -10.43
C PHE A 7 1.63 8.74 -11.83
N LEU A 8 2.54 7.87 -12.26
CA LEU A 8 2.40 7.23 -13.57
C LEU A 8 1.23 6.22 -13.57
N PRO A 9 0.39 6.21 -14.63
CA PRO A 9 -0.68 5.24 -14.74
C PRO A 9 -0.16 3.81 -14.71
N CYS A 10 -0.95 2.90 -14.14
CA CYS A 10 -0.66 1.47 -14.15
C CYS A 10 -0.65 0.98 -15.61
N GLY A 11 0.34 0.16 -15.99
CA GLY A 11 0.33 -0.52 -17.29
C GLY A 11 1.19 0.06 -18.43
N ALA A 12 2.35 0.68 -18.15
CA ALA A 12 3.40 0.74 -19.17
C ALA A 12 3.93 -0.69 -19.41
N LYS A 13 3.33 -1.44 -20.36
CA LYS A 13 3.66 -2.82 -20.78
C LYS A 13 4.77 -3.48 -19.96
N ILE A 14 4.44 -3.95 -18.75
CA ILE A 14 5.39 -4.73 -17.96
C ILE A 14 5.56 -6.03 -18.73
N ARG A 15 6.77 -6.25 -19.28
CA ARG A 15 7.12 -7.54 -19.89
C ARG A 15 6.81 -8.60 -18.84
N LYS A 16 5.91 -9.52 -19.17
CA LYS A 16 5.61 -10.70 -18.36
C LYS A 16 6.94 -11.42 -18.15
N MET A 17 7.55 -11.28 -16.98
CA MET A 17 8.73 -12.08 -16.63
C MET A 17 8.22 -13.51 -16.44
N ASN A 18 8.56 -14.38 -17.38
CA ASN A 18 8.29 -15.81 -17.29
C ASN A 18 9.25 -16.42 -16.26
N MET A 19 8.93 -16.24 -14.98
CA MET A 19 9.53 -16.98 -13.89
C MET A 19 8.60 -18.14 -13.55
N GLU A 20 9.13 -19.35 -13.46
CA GLU A 20 8.35 -20.52 -13.04
C GLU A 20 7.75 -20.27 -11.64
N GLU A 21 6.48 -20.63 -11.40
CA GLU A 21 5.80 -20.43 -10.10
C GLU A 21 6.59 -21.07 -8.95
N ARG A 22 7.31 -22.15 -9.23
CA ARG A 22 8.23 -22.76 -8.28
C ARG A 22 9.28 -21.77 -7.78
N ALA A 23 9.95 -21.04 -8.67
CA ALA A 23 10.93 -20.02 -8.30
C ALA A 23 10.29 -18.84 -7.55
N LYS A 24 9.00 -18.55 -7.81
CA LYS A 24 8.24 -17.53 -7.06
C LYS A 24 7.96 -17.97 -5.63
N LEU A 25 7.43 -19.18 -5.44
CA LEU A 25 7.23 -19.79 -4.13
C LEU A 25 8.57 -19.92 -3.37
N ASP A 26 9.61 -20.44 -4.03
CA ASP A 26 10.94 -20.60 -3.45
C ASP A 26 11.52 -19.26 -2.95
N SER A 27 11.18 -18.14 -3.60
CA SER A 27 11.63 -16.81 -3.18
C SER A 27 11.04 -16.36 -1.83
N ILE A 28 9.78 -16.73 -1.55
CA ILE A 28 9.05 -16.29 -0.34
C ILE A 28 9.02 -17.36 0.75
N LEU A 29 9.18 -18.64 0.41
CA LEU A 29 9.10 -19.77 1.33
C LEU A 29 9.99 -19.62 2.58
N PRO A 30 11.24 -19.12 2.50
CA PRO A 30 12.06 -18.89 3.69
C PRO A 30 11.49 -17.87 4.69
N TYR A 31 10.50 -17.08 4.26
CA TYR A 31 9.82 -16.05 5.06
C TYR A 31 8.39 -16.43 5.42
N LEU A 32 7.95 -17.65 5.05
CA LEU A 32 6.67 -18.21 5.46
C LEU A 32 6.87 -19.17 6.64
N PRO A 33 5.89 -19.30 7.54
CA PRO A 33 6.01 -20.16 8.72
C PRO A 33 5.69 -21.64 8.44
N LEU A 34 5.72 -22.03 7.15
CA LEU A 34 5.28 -23.34 6.66
C LEU A 34 6.47 -24.19 6.25
N VAL A 35 6.32 -25.51 6.41
CA VAL A 35 7.29 -26.51 5.94
C VAL A 35 6.80 -27.11 4.64
N ILE A 36 7.73 -27.40 3.74
CA ILE A 36 7.43 -28.09 2.49
C ILE A 36 7.72 -29.59 2.60
N GLY A 37 6.72 -30.40 2.26
CA GLY A 37 6.81 -31.86 2.32
C GLY A 37 7.45 -32.46 1.08
N SER A 38 7.71 -33.78 1.13
CA SER A 38 8.20 -34.55 -0.02
C SER A 38 7.25 -34.51 -1.23
N SER A 39 5.95 -34.28 -0.99
CA SER A 39 4.92 -34.12 -2.01
C SER A 39 4.68 -32.66 -2.45
N TRP A 40 5.55 -31.72 -2.06
CA TRP A 40 5.42 -30.28 -2.32
C TRP A 40 4.19 -29.62 -1.71
N ARG A 41 3.49 -30.31 -0.81
CA ARG A 41 2.43 -29.72 0.00
C ARG A 41 3.03 -28.91 1.13
N LEU A 42 2.48 -27.72 1.34
CA LEU A 42 2.78 -26.91 2.50
C LEU A 42 2.02 -27.46 3.71
N PHE A 43 2.66 -27.47 4.88
CA PHE A 43 2.01 -27.86 6.12
C PHE A 43 2.66 -27.20 7.33
N TRP A 44 1.91 -27.17 8.43
CA TRP A 44 2.40 -26.79 9.75
C TRP A 44 3.06 -27.99 10.46
N PRO A 45 4.15 -27.81 11.22
CA PRO A 45 4.65 -28.87 12.08
C PRO A 45 3.57 -29.40 13.04
N SER A 46 3.60 -30.70 13.36
CA SER A 46 2.51 -31.36 14.10
C SER A 46 2.18 -30.68 15.43
N LYS A 47 3.18 -30.25 16.20
CA LYS A 47 2.97 -29.54 17.47
C LYS A 47 2.26 -28.18 17.29
N VAL A 48 2.47 -27.52 16.16
CA VAL A 48 1.75 -26.28 15.83
C VAL A 48 0.31 -26.60 15.47
N VAL A 49 0.08 -27.66 14.70
CA VAL A 49 -1.28 -28.14 14.39
C VAL A 49 -2.04 -28.46 15.68
N GLU A 50 -1.46 -29.25 16.59
CA GLU A 50 -2.06 -29.60 17.88
C GLU A 50 -2.42 -28.36 18.71
N ALA A 51 -1.52 -27.37 18.79
CA ALA A 51 -1.78 -26.12 19.51
C ALA A 51 -2.90 -25.29 18.85
N LEU A 52 -2.91 -25.20 17.52
CA LEU A 52 -3.95 -24.49 16.77
C LEU A 52 -5.31 -25.20 16.86
N GLU A 53 -5.36 -26.52 16.77
CA GLU A 53 -6.58 -27.32 16.97
C GLU A 53 -7.13 -27.17 18.39
N ALA A 54 -6.24 -27.14 19.38
CA ALA A 54 -6.63 -26.88 20.75
C ALA A 54 -7.26 -25.48 20.90
N MET A 55 -6.62 -24.44 20.38
CA MET A 55 -7.16 -23.06 20.41
C MET A 55 -8.44 -22.92 19.61
N ALA A 56 -8.54 -23.60 18.45
CA ALA A 56 -9.74 -23.66 17.63
C ALA A 56 -10.94 -24.30 18.35
N SER A 57 -10.67 -25.17 19.32
CA SER A 57 -11.70 -25.80 20.18
C SER A 57 -12.15 -24.89 21.34
N GLY A 58 -11.54 -23.72 21.50
CA GLY A 58 -11.92 -22.72 22.50
C GLY A 58 -11.01 -22.68 23.74
N PRO A 59 -11.23 -21.67 24.62
CA PRO A 59 -10.41 -21.46 25.81
C PRO A 59 -10.58 -22.56 26.87
N ASP A 60 -11.73 -23.23 26.95
CA ASP A 60 -11.95 -24.33 27.91
C ASP A 60 -11.04 -25.54 27.64
N TYR A 61 -10.70 -25.77 26.37
CA TYR A 61 -9.80 -26.85 25.95
C TYR A 61 -8.34 -26.40 25.91
N SER A 62 -8.05 -25.28 25.25
CA SER A 62 -6.67 -24.78 25.08
C SER A 62 -6.08 -24.10 26.32
N ARG A 63 -6.94 -23.64 27.24
CA ARG A 63 -6.61 -22.74 28.36
C ARG A 63 -6.13 -21.35 27.95
N VAL A 64 -6.10 -21.02 26.65
CA VAL A 64 -5.69 -19.69 26.16
C VAL A 64 -6.86 -18.73 26.35
N ASN A 65 -6.89 -18.06 27.51
CA ASN A 65 -7.99 -17.19 27.93
C ASN A 65 -7.56 -15.76 28.33
N CYS A 66 -6.27 -15.44 28.23
CA CYS A 66 -5.71 -14.13 28.51
C CYS A 66 -4.45 -13.88 27.65
N GLY A 67 -3.99 -12.63 27.61
CA GLY A 67 -2.82 -12.18 26.85
C GLY A 67 -1.53 -12.86 27.28
N GLU A 68 -1.32 -13.03 28.60
CA GLU A 68 -0.16 -13.76 29.14
C GLU A 68 -0.10 -15.20 28.59
N VAL A 69 -1.19 -15.96 28.69
CA VAL A 69 -1.24 -17.36 28.26
C VAL A 69 -1.16 -17.48 26.73
N LEU A 70 -1.75 -16.53 25.99
CA LEU A 70 -1.59 -16.47 24.54
C LEU A 70 -0.12 -16.32 24.13
N PHE A 71 0.64 -15.48 24.83
CA PHE A 71 2.05 -15.29 24.51
C PHE A 71 2.91 -16.51 24.85
N ILE A 72 2.56 -17.24 25.91
CA ILE A 72 3.18 -18.55 26.23
C ILE A 72 2.93 -19.53 25.07
N ALA A 73 1.68 -19.67 24.62
CA ALA A 73 1.33 -20.53 23.49
C ALA A 73 2.08 -20.13 22.20
N ILE A 74 2.21 -18.83 21.93
CA ILE A 74 3.03 -18.30 20.81
C ILE A 74 4.48 -18.76 20.94
N SER A 75 5.07 -18.66 22.13
CA SER A 75 6.45 -19.05 22.38
C SER A 75 6.68 -20.55 22.14
N ASP A 76 5.74 -21.38 22.58
CA ASP A 76 5.78 -22.84 22.39
C ASP A 76 5.64 -23.24 20.91
N MET A 77 4.74 -22.58 20.16
CA MET A 77 4.60 -22.78 18.72
C MET A 77 5.87 -22.36 17.98
N ARG A 78 6.47 -21.20 18.31
CA ARG A 78 7.73 -20.73 17.72
C ARG A 78 8.88 -21.70 17.96
N ALA A 79 8.99 -22.26 19.17
CA ALA A 79 9.98 -23.30 19.46
C ALA A 79 9.78 -24.54 18.57
N SER A 80 8.52 -24.88 18.25
CA SER A 80 8.17 -26.05 17.42
C SER A 80 8.50 -25.88 15.94
N VAL A 81 8.52 -24.65 15.41
CA VAL A 81 8.99 -24.33 14.04
C VAL A 81 10.49 -24.01 13.98
N SER A 82 11.24 -24.27 15.06
CA SER A 82 12.68 -23.95 15.17
C SER A 82 13.02 -22.47 14.94
N LEU A 83 12.08 -21.56 15.21
CA LEU A 83 12.33 -20.12 15.19
C LEU A 83 13.02 -19.71 16.49
N ARG A 84 14.35 -19.61 16.42
CA ARG A 84 15.21 -19.35 17.60
C ARG A 84 15.47 -17.87 17.82
N GLU A 85 15.04 -17.00 16.92
CA GLU A 85 15.24 -15.57 17.06
C GLU A 85 14.35 -15.03 18.19
N PRO A 86 14.91 -14.25 19.12
CA PRO A 86 14.13 -13.68 20.21
C PRO A 86 13.12 -12.66 19.65
N LEU A 87 11.90 -12.70 20.19
CA LEU A 87 10.93 -11.62 20.02
C LEU A 87 11.35 -10.39 20.83
N ALA A 88 10.72 -9.25 20.59
CA ALA A 88 10.96 -8.03 21.36
C ALA A 88 10.83 -8.29 22.89
N PRO A 89 11.78 -7.80 23.73
CA PRO A 89 11.84 -8.18 25.15
C PRO A 89 10.58 -7.92 25.98
N PHE A 90 9.83 -6.86 25.64
CA PHE A 90 8.60 -6.47 26.33
C PHE A 90 7.32 -6.96 25.65
N ALA A 91 7.43 -7.79 24.62
CA ALA A 91 6.26 -8.32 23.93
C ALA A 91 5.33 -9.12 24.85
N PRO A 92 5.81 -10.04 25.72
CA PRO A 92 4.91 -10.76 26.63
C PRO A 92 4.08 -9.82 27.51
N GLN A 93 4.74 -8.81 28.09
CA GLN A 93 4.10 -7.81 28.95
C GLN A 93 3.14 -6.93 28.15
N GLY A 94 3.48 -6.58 26.91
CA GLY A 94 2.61 -5.82 26.02
C GLY A 94 1.31 -6.54 25.66
N TYR A 95 1.37 -7.85 25.39
CA TYR A 95 0.18 -8.67 25.16
C TYR A 95 -0.68 -8.75 26.43
N ALA A 96 -0.07 -9.03 27.58
CA ALA A 96 -0.78 -9.10 28.85
C ALA A 96 -1.44 -7.75 29.19
N LEU A 97 -0.68 -6.65 29.14
CA LEU A 97 -1.19 -5.30 29.38
C LEU A 97 -2.41 -4.98 28.51
N PHE A 98 -2.34 -5.25 27.20
CA PHE A 98 -3.45 -4.93 26.32
C PHE A 98 -4.69 -5.78 26.57
N PHE A 99 -4.54 -7.11 26.58
CA PHE A 99 -5.69 -8.01 26.64
C PHE A 99 -6.24 -8.19 28.06
N ASP A 100 -5.42 -8.03 29.09
CA ASP A 100 -5.76 -8.37 30.46
C ASP A 100 -6.10 -7.13 31.29
N GLU A 101 -5.57 -5.96 30.92
CA GLU A 101 -5.78 -4.70 31.65
C GLU A 101 -6.49 -3.60 30.83
N LEU A 102 -6.06 -3.34 29.58
CA LEU A 102 -6.60 -2.23 28.77
C LEU A 102 -7.90 -2.58 28.03
N MET A 103 -8.10 -3.85 27.69
CA MET A 103 -9.36 -4.34 27.14
C MET A 103 -10.35 -4.59 28.28
N SER A 104 -11.63 -4.21 28.11
CA SER A 104 -12.63 -4.48 29.12
C SER A 104 -12.74 -6.00 29.37
N GLY A 105 -12.96 -6.42 30.62
CA GLY A 105 -12.99 -7.86 30.94
C GLY A 105 -14.04 -8.64 30.13
N ALA A 106 -15.17 -8.02 29.78
CA ALA A 106 -16.18 -8.61 28.92
C ALA A 106 -15.70 -8.76 27.46
N ASP A 107 -15.06 -7.73 26.91
CA ASP A 107 -14.52 -7.77 25.55
C ASP A 107 -13.34 -8.73 25.43
N SER A 108 -12.49 -8.81 26.46
CA SER A 108 -11.37 -9.75 26.52
C SER A 108 -11.86 -11.18 26.58
N THR A 109 -12.81 -11.48 27.46
CA THR A 109 -13.46 -12.80 27.52
C THR A 109 -14.05 -13.18 26.16
N LYS A 110 -14.75 -12.26 25.51
CA LYS A 110 -15.32 -12.46 24.18
C LYS A 110 -14.24 -12.68 23.12
N TRP A 111 -13.16 -11.92 23.15
CA TRP A 111 -12.03 -12.03 22.24
C TRP A 111 -11.41 -13.44 22.28
N PHE A 112 -11.13 -13.96 23.49
CA PHE A 112 -10.57 -15.30 23.64
C PHE A 112 -11.58 -16.42 23.37
N ALA A 113 -12.88 -16.19 23.61
CA ALA A 113 -13.92 -17.18 23.36
C ALA A 113 -14.33 -17.27 21.87
N GLU A 114 -14.29 -16.15 21.13
CA GLU A 114 -14.84 -16.09 19.77
C GLU A 114 -13.80 -15.79 18.69
N VAL A 115 -12.82 -14.91 18.95
CA VAL A 115 -11.88 -14.44 17.92
C VAL A 115 -10.67 -15.36 17.82
N ILE A 116 -9.98 -15.65 18.93
CA ILE A 116 -8.80 -16.53 18.93
C ILE A 116 -9.09 -17.90 18.30
N PRO A 117 -10.22 -18.59 18.59
CA PRO A 117 -10.53 -19.87 17.95
C PRO A 117 -10.74 -19.76 16.43
N LYS A 118 -11.34 -18.66 15.96
CA LYS A 118 -11.53 -18.41 14.53
C LYS A 118 -10.21 -18.10 13.82
N LEU A 119 -9.32 -17.32 14.45
CA LEU A 119 -7.98 -17.09 13.93
C LEU A 119 -7.15 -18.38 13.89
N ALA A 120 -7.27 -19.24 14.91
CA ALA A 120 -6.61 -20.54 14.92
C ALA A 120 -7.10 -21.44 13.76
N ASN A 121 -8.43 -21.49 13.51
CA ASN A 121 -9.00 -22.17 12.35
C ASN A 121 -8.52 -21.60 11.01
N LEU A 122 -8.40 -20.26 10.92
CA LEU A 122 -7.86 -19.61 9.72
C LEU A 122 -6.39 -19.98 9.49
N LEU A 123 -5.58 -20.05 10.56
CA LEU A 123 -4.19 -20.49 10.49
C LEU A 123 -4.08 -21.97 10.09
N LEU A 124 -4.93 -22.85 10.59
CA LEU A 124 -4.99 -24.26 10.15
C LEU A 124 -5.24 -24.38 8.64
N ARG A 125 -6.01 -23.45 8.07
CA ARG A 125 -6.28 -23.38 6.62
C ARG A 125 -5.17 -22.73 5.81
N LEU A 126 -4.24 -21.99 6.43
CA LEU A 126 -3.18 -21.25 5.72
C LEU A 126 -2.43 -22.08 4.66
N PRO A 127 -1.97 -23.32 4.92
CA PRO A 127 -1.25 -24.08 3.91
C PRO A 127 -2.10 -24.32 2.65
N SER A 128 -3.38 -24.68 2.84
CA SER A 128 -4.32 -24.86 1.73
C SER A 128 -4.65 -23.55 0.99
N LEU A 129 -4.71 -22.42 1.71
CA LEU A 129 -4.92 -21.11 1.10
C LEU A 129 -3.72 -20.69 0.23
N VAL A 130 -2.50 -20.99 0.68
CA VAL A 130 -1.29 -20.73 -0.10
C VAL A 130 -1.23 -21.66 -1.32
N ASP A 131 -1.50 -22.95 -1.17
CA ASP A 131 -1.56 -23.89 -2.29
C ASP A 131 -2.59 -23.45 -3.34
N PHE A 132 -3.81 -23.10 -2.90
CA PHE A 132 -4.87 -22.59 -3.76
C PHE A 132 -4.47 -21.29 -4.46
N HIS A 133 -3.78 -20.39 -3.76
CA HIS A 133 -3.28 -19.13 -4.33
C HIS A 133 -2.34 -19.38 -5.52
N TYR A 134 -1.36 -20.27 -5.39
CA TYR A 134 -0.43 -20.56 -6.48
C TYR A 134 -1.11 -21.31 -7.65
N GLN A 135 -2.08 -22.18 -7.37
CA GLN A 135 -2.87 -22.84 -8.42
C GLN A 135 -3.64 -21.82 -9.29
N ASN A 136 -4.23 -20.80 -8.68
CA ASN A 136 -5.08 -19.83 -9.39
C ASN A 136 -4.31 -18.65 -10.02
N THR A 137 -3.11 -18.34 -9.52
CA THR A 137 -2.31 -17.21 -10.03
C THR A 137 -1.29 -17.61 -11.09
N GLN A 138 -1.08 -18.91 -11.32
CA GLN A 138 -0.10 -19.45 -12.26
C GLN A 138 -0.22 -18.86 -13.68
N THR A 139 -1.43 -18.74 -14.21
CA THR A 139 -1.67 -18.27 -15.58
C THR A 139 -1.32 -16.78 -15.77
N TYR A 140 -1.46 -15.99 -14.71
CA TYR A 140 -1.33 -14.53 -14.75
C TYR A 140 0.00 -14.02 -14.21
N GLY A 141 0.67 -14.85 -13.40
CA GLY A 141 1.98 -14.55 -12.83
C GLY A 141 1.94 -13.63 -11.60
N TYR A 142 0.78 -13.50 -10.96
CA TYR A 142 0.55 -12.66 -9.77
C TYR A 142 0.74 -13.39 -8.43
N GLY A 143 1.36 -14.57 -8.46
CA GLY A 143 1.67 -15.38 -7.28
C GLY A 143 2.54 -14.64 -6.27
N LEU A 144 2.37 -15.03 -5.00
CA LEU A 144 3.07 -14.43 -3.86
C LEU A 144 4.56 -14.71 -4.03
N ARG A 145 5.39 -13.67 -3.95
CA ARG A 145 6.84 -13.75 -4.12
C ARG A 145 7.49 -12.49 -3.60
N ILE A 146 8.79 -12.54 -3.36
CA ILE A 146 9.55 -11.33 -3.12
C ILE A 146 9.57 -10.50 -4.40
N LEU A 147 9.04 -9.28 -4.33
CA LEU A 147 9.18 -8.28 -5.39
C LEU A 147 10.46 -7.48 -5.13
N GLY A 148 11.60 -8.05 -5.53
CA GLY A 148 12.93 -7.53 -5.18
C GLY A 148 13.23 -6.15 -5.77
N PRO A 149 14.30 -5.49 -5.29
CA PRO A 149 14.76 -4.23 -5.88
C PRO A 149 15.00 -4.35 -7.38
N GLN A 150 14.56 -3.34 -8.13
CA GLN A 150 14.62 -3.25 -9.58
C GLN A 150 13.84 -4.35 -10.32
N GLN A 151 12.94 -5.08 -9.63
CA GLN A 151 12.08 -6.10 -10.22
C GLN A 151 10.63 -5.62 -10.23
N PRO A 152 10.15 -5.01 -11.34
CA PRO A 152 8.76 -4.61 -11.42
C PRO A 152 7.85 -5.85 -11.41
N GLY A 153 6.66 -5.71 -10.84
CA GLY A 153 5.71 -6.80 -10.83
C GLY A 153 4.55 -6.61 -9.87
N ILE A 154 3.54 -7.46 -10.03
CA ILE A 154 2.32 -7.44 -9.23
C ILE A 154 2.21 -8.75 -8.45
N VAL A 155 1.80 -8.64 -7.19
CA VAL A 155 1.28 -9.73 -6.35
C VAL A 155 -0.19 -9.42 -6.05
N LEU A 156 -1.07 -10.39 -6.22
CA LEU A 156 -2.50 -10.21 -5.97
C LEU A 156 -2.96 -11.23 -4.94
N LEU A 157 -3.45 -10.79 -3.78
CA LEU A 157 -3.85 -11.68 -2.69
C LEU A 157 -5.34 -11.57 -2.45
N SER A 158 -6.01 -12.67 -2.14
CA SER A 158 -7.37 -12.61 -1.59
C SER A 158 -7.33 -12.00 -0.18
N GLN A 159 -8.38 -11.27 0.20
CA GLN A 159 -8.49 -10.73 1.55
C GLN A 159 -8.47 -11.84 2.63
N GLU A 160 -8.99 -13.03 2.31
CA GLU A 160 -8.89 -14.20 3.19
C GLU A 160 -7.43 -14.64 3.43
N LEU A 161 -6.61 -14.71 2.37
CA LEU A 161 -5.20 -15.04 2.52
C LEU A 161 -4.46 -13.94 3.30
N ILE A 162 -4.79 -12.66 3.07
CA ILE A 162 -4.24 -11.55 3.85
C ILE A 162 -4.62 -11.69 5.33
N GLY A 163 -5.87 -12.02 5.64
CA GLY A 163 -6.34 -12.32 7.00
C GLY A 163 -5.51 -13.40 7.68
N ALA A 164 -5.23 -14.50 6.97
CA ALA A 164 -4.40 -15.59 7.49
C ALA A 164 -2.94 -15.15 7.70
N LEU A 165 -2.36 -14.38 6.78
CA LEU A 165 -1.00 -13.85 6.91
C LEU A 165 -0.88 -12.88 8.08
N LEU A 166 -1.85 -11.98 8.29
CA LEU A 166 -1.83 -11.08 9.45
C LEU A 166 -2.12 -11.82 10.76
N ALA A 167 -2.90 -12.89 10.75
CA ALA A 167 -3.01 -13.78 11.91
C ALA A 167 -1.64 -14.39 12.27
N CYS A 168 -0.80 -14.77 11.28
CA CYS A 168 0.58 -15.17 11.56
C CYS A 168 1.40 -14.05 12.20
N SER A 169 1.19 -12.79 11.79
CA SER A 169 1.83 -11.63 12.43
C SER A 169 1.42 -11.45 13.88
N LEU A 170 0.13 -11.58 14.21
CA LEU A 170 -0.40 -11.52 15.58
C LEU A 170 0.15 -12.65 16.45
N PHE A 171 0.27 -13.86 15.88
CA PHE A 171 0.83 -15.01 16.58
C PHE A 171 2.36 -15.04 16.54
N CYS A 172 2.99 -14.00 15.99
CA CYS A 172 4.44 -13.87 15.82
C CYS A 172 5.09 -15.10 15.18
N LEU A 173 4.46 -15.73 14.19
CA LEU A 173 4.91 -17.01 13.63
C LEU A 173 5.87 -16.85 12.45
N PHE A 174 6.05 -15.65 11.89
CA PHE A 174 6.95 -15.50 10.74
C PHE A 174 8.43 -15.66 11.13
N PRO A 175 9.23 -16.34 10.28
CA PRO A 175 10.68 -16.30 10.37
C PRO A 175 11.23 -14.88 10.19
N VAL A 176 12.22 -14.50 11.01
CA VAL A 176 12.82 -13.16 10.97
C VAL A 176 14.33 -13.16 10.70
N ALA A 177 15.02 -14.29 10.86
CA ALA A 177 16.40 -14.42 10.41
C ALA A 177 16.47 -14.12 8.90
N ASN A 178 17.34 -13.20 8.52
CA ASN A 178 17.60 -12.77 7.13
C ASN A 178 16.62 -11.77 6.52
N ARG A 179 15.55 -11.34 7.19
CA ARG A 179 14.70 -10.25 6.66
C ARG A 179 15.50 -8.96 6.44
N GLY A 180 16.36 -8.60 7.41
CA GLY A 180 17.24 -7.44 7.30
C GLY A 180 18.24 -7.53 6.15
N LEU A 181 18.73 -8.73 5.79
CA LEU A 181 19.64 -8.92 4.65
C LEU A 181 18.95 -8.74 3.29
N LYS A 182 17.62 -8.78 3.26
CA LYS A 182 16.79 -8.53 2.08
C LYS A 182 16.10 -7.18 2.12
N ASP A 183 16.48 -6.30 3.05
CA ASP A 183 15.83 -5.01 3.26
C ASP A 183 14.31 -5.11 3.41
N LEU A 184 13.83 -6.23 3.99
CA LEU A 184 12.41 -6.45 4.24
C LEU A 184 12.00 -5.79 5.57
N PRO A 185 10.81 -5.15 5.62
CA PRO A 185 10.27 -4.65 6.87
C PRO A 185 10.03 -5.75 7.92
N THR A 186 9.88 -5.34 9.17
CA THR A 186 9.37 -6.20 10.25
C THR A 186 7.93 -6.63 9.95
N ILE A 187 7.55 -7.84 10.33
CA ILE A 187 6.21 -8.38 10.00
C ILE A 187 5.45 -8.95 11.21
N ASN A 188 6.13 -9.43 12.25
CA ASN A 188 5.49 -9.88 13.48
C ASN A 188 5.05 -8.67 14.33
N PHE A 189 4.00 -8.84 15.13
CA PHE A 189 3.44 -7.78 15.97
C PHE A 189 4.12 -7.66 17.34
N ASP A 190 5.17 -8.43 17.60
CA ASP A 190 5.92 -8.42 18.85
C ASP A 190 6.38 -7.00 19.24
N LYS A 191 6.91 -6.22 18.29
CA LYS A 191 7.32 -4.82 18.54
C LYS A 191 6.14 -3.87 18.73
N LEU A 192 5.00 -4.13 18.08
CA LEU A 192 3.78 -3.34 18.25
C LEU A 192 3.27 -3.45 19.69
N PHE A 193 3.21 -4.67 20.22
CA PHE A 193 2.81 -4.91 21.61
C PHE A 193 3.89 -4.51 22.61
N ALA A 194 5.17 -4.83 22.36
CA ALA A 194 6.26 -4.44 23.25
C ALA A 194 6.31 -2.92 23.50
N SER A 195 6.01 -2.13 22.47
CA SER A 195 5.99 -0.67 22.56
C SER A 195 4.90 -0.12 23.48
N LEU A 196 3.80 -0.86 23.72
CA LEU A 196 2.78 -0.48 24.69
C LEU A 196 3.34 -0.45 26.11
N ASN A 197 4.16 -1.45 26.45
CA ASN A 197 4.69 -1.61 27.80
C ASN A 197 5.97 -0.80 28.04
N ASP A 198 6.88 -0.74 27.06
CA ASP A 198 8.17 -0.06 27.19
C ASP A 198 8.04 1.46 27.37
N SER A 199 7.09 2.09 26.68
CA SER A 199 6.68 3.48 26.95
C SER A 199 5.27 3.68 26.44
N TYR A 200 4.31 3.61 27.36
CA TYR A 200 2.89 3.72 27.09
C TYR A 200 2.56 5.06 26.41
N SER A 201 1.70 4.99 25.40
CA SER A 201 1.04 6.15 24.81
C SER A 201 -0.33 5.74 24.27
N GLU A 202 -1.31 6.63 24.36
CA GLU A 202 -2.65 6.40 23.80
C GLU A 202 -2.60 6.12 22.31
N ASN A 203 -1.69 6.77 21.58
CA ASN A 203 -1.45 6.49 20.16
C ASN A 203 -1.10 5.03 19.94
N GLN A 204 -0.15 4.48 20.71
CA GLN A 204 0.23 3.08 20.59
C GLN A 204 -0.92 2.13 20.95
N GLU A 205 -1.70 2.44 21.98
CA GLU A 205 -2.90 1.68 22.34
C GLU A 205 -3.92 1.66 21.20
N ASN A 206 -4.22 2.83 20.62
CA ASN A 206 -5.16 2.96 19.51
C ASN A 206 -4.72 2.18 18.27
N LYS A 207 -3.41 2.10 18.00
CA LYS A 207 -2.88 1.23 16.93
C LYS A 207 -3.25 -0.24 17.18
N VAL A 208 -3.04 -0.73 18.40
CA VAL A 208 -3.39 -2.12 18.75
C VAL A 208 -4.90 -2.33 18.71
N ARG A 209 -5.70 -1.36 19.15
CA ARG A 209 -7.18 -1.41 19.03
C ARG A 209 -7.64 -1.52 17.58
N CYS A 210 -7.01 -0.81 16.64
CA CYS A 210 -7.35 -0.92 15.22
C CYS A 210 -7.06 -2.33 14.66
N ILE A 211 -5.92 -2.92 15.02
CA ILE A 211 -5.55 -4.29 14.61
C ILE A 211 -6.53 -5.33 15.18
N VAL A 212 -6.90 -5.18 16.45
CA VAL A 212 -7.89 -6.03 17.13
C VAL A 212 -9.25 -5.90 16.48
N HIS A 213 -9.68 -4.68 16.16
CA HIS A 213 -10.93 -4.43 15.44
C HIS A 213 -10.96 -5.11 14.06
N TYR A 214 -9.86 -5.05 13.31
CA TYR A 214 -9.74 -5.77 12.04
C TYR A 214 -9.95 -7.29 12.21
N PHE A 215 -9.32 -7.91 13.20
CA PHE A 215 -9.50 -9.34 13.44
C PHE A 215 -10.93 -9.69 13.87
N GLN A 216 -11.57 -8.86 14.72
CA GLN A 216 -12.99 -9.01 15.04
C GLN A 216 -13.86 -8.96 13.78
N ARG A 217 -13.60 -8.01 12.88
CA ARG A 217 -14.34 -7.82 11.63
C ARG A 217 -14.20 -9.03 10.70
N ILE A 218 -12.98 -9.47 10.37
CA ILE A 218 -12.79 -10.61 9.45
C ILE A 218 -13.28 -11.94 10.06
N CYS A 219 -13.27 -12.09 11.38
CA CYS A 219 -13.81 -13.25 12.07
C CYS A 219 -15.36 -13.22 12.16
N SER A 220 -15.96 -12.04 12.10
CA SER A 220 -17.41 -11.89 12.01
C SER A 220 -17.89 -12.11 10.57
N GLN A 221 -17.20 -11.50 9.60
CA GLN A 221 -17.52 -11.59 8.19
C GLN A 221 -16.22 -11.44 7.38
N MET A 222 -15.76 -12.55 6.80
CA MET A 222 -14.56 -12.55 5.96
C MET A 222 -14.82 -11.78 4.67
N PRO A 223 -14.02 -10.76 4.33
CA PRO A 223 -14.10 -10.11 3.04
C PRO A 223 -13.71 -11.06 1.90
N ALA A 224 -14.42 -10.98 0.77
CA ALA A 224 -14.24 -11.87 -0.38
C ALA A 224 -13.53 -11.18 -1.57
N GLY A 225 -12.98 -9.98 -1.36
CA GLY A 225 -12.25 -9.24 -2.38
C GLY A 225 -10.78 -9.65 -2.47
N PHE A 226 -10.04 -8.84 -3.24
CA PHE A 226 -8.62 -9.02 -3.50
C PHE A 226 -7.88 -7.69 -3.37
N VAL A 227 -6.62 -7.77 -2.96
CA VAL A 227 -5.71 -6.63 -2.86
C VAL A 227 -4.50 -6.87 -3.75
N SER A 228 -4.23 -5.96 -4.68
CA SER A 228 -3.06 -6.02 -5.56
C SER A 228 -1.94 -5.13 -5.01
N PHE A 229 -0.71 -5.63 -5.04
CA PHE A 229 0.50 -4.92 -4.66
C PHE A 229 1.43 -4.87 -5.87
N GLU A 230 1.63 -3.70 -6.44
CA GLU A 230 2.50 -3.48 -7.60
C GLU A 230 3.78 -2.76 -7.17
N ARG A 231 4.94 -3.36 -7.48
CA ARG A 231 6.22 -2.65 -7.48
C ARG A 231 6.44 -2.06 -8.87
N LYS A 232 6.49 -0.74 -8.95
CA LYS A 232 6.82 0.01 -10.16
C LYS A 232 8.30 0.35 -10.16
N VAL A 233 8.94 0.20 -11.32
CA VAL A 233 10.36 0.51 -11.52
C VAL A 233 10.49 1.35 -12.79
N LEU A 234 11.14 2.51 -12.70
CA LEU A 234 11.55 3.26 -13.89
C LEU A 234 12.93 2.79 -14.35
N PRO A 235 13.08 2.33 -15.60
CA PRO A 235 14.39 2.00 -16.16
C PRO A 235 15.33 3.20 -16.08
N LEU A 236 16.54 3.00 -15.52
CA LEU A 236 17.54 4.05 -15.40
C LEU A 236 18.15 4.46 -16.74
N GLU A 237 18.26 3.51 -17.68
CA GLU A 237 18.78 3.76 -19.01
C GLU A 237 17.64 3.98 -20.03
N HIS A 238 17.86 4.92 -20.94
CA HIS A 238 16.95 5.17 -22.05
C HIS A 238 17.18 4.10 -23.12
N HIS A 239 16.23 3.17 -23.27
CA HIS A 239 16.22 2.21 -24.36
C HIS A 239 15.21 2.67 -25.42
N PRO A 240 15.64 3.19 -26.59
CA PRO A 240 14.74 3.75 -27.60
C PRO A 240 13.67 2.78 -28.10
N GLU A 241 13.91 1.48 -27.95
CA GLU A 241 13.00 0.41 -28.36
C GLU A 241 11.88 0.12 -27.34
N GLN A 242 11.92 0.73 -26.15
CA GLN A 242 10.92 0.56 -25.11
C GLN A 242 10.01 1.79 -25.07
N LEU A 243 8.70 1.59 -25.30
CA LEU A 243 7.64 2.61 -25.12
C LEU A 243 7.43 3.01 -23.63
N CYS A 244 8.41 2.77 -22.77
CA CYS A 244 8.37 3.04 -21.34
C CYS A 244 9.11 4.34 -21.03
N VAL A 245 8.55 5.16 -20.12
CA VAL A 245 9.22 6.36 -19.63
C VAL A 245 10.49 5.93 -18.88
N SER A 246 11.67 6.34 -19.36
CA SER A 246 12.94 6.13 -18.65
C SER A 246 13.11 7.17 -17.53
N TYR A 247 14.06 6.92 -16.64
CA TYR A 247 14.39 7.83 -15.55
C TYR A 247 14.70 9.23 -16.09
N PRO A 248 13.95 10.26 -15.67
CA PRO A 248 14.05 11.59 -16.27
C PRO A 248 15.32 12.31 -15.81
N ASN A 249 16.06 12.87 -16.77
CA ASN A 249 17.19 13.77 -16.52
C ASN A 249 16.71 15.23 -16.39
N ALA A 250 17.63 16.19 -16.16
CA ALA A 250 17.27 17.60 -16.04
C ALA A 250 16.55 18.14 -17.29
N ASP A 251 17.02 17.75 -18.48
CA ASP A 251 16.45 18.16 -19.77
C ASP A 251 14.99 17.72 -19.94
N PHE A 252 14.62 16.55 -19.41
CA PHE A 252 13.25 16.04 -19.46
C PHE A 252 12.24 17.03 -18.87
N TRP A 253 12.61 17.70 -17.78
CA TRP A 253 11.75 18.69 -17.13
C TRP A 253 11.87 20.06 -17.80
N THR A 254 13.09 20.56 -17.96
CA THR A 254 13.36 21.91 -18.51
C THR A 254 12.79 22.13 -19.91
N LYS A 255 12.74 21.09 -20.75
CA LYS A 255 12.24 21.16 -22.13
C LYS A 255 10.77 20.72 -22.27
N SER A 256 10.08 20.41 -21.17
CA SER A 256 8.70 19.94 -21.22
C SER A 256 7.75 21.05 -21.66
N THR A 257 6.92 20.76 -22.66
CA THR A 257 5.86 21.66 -23.14
C THR A 257 4.48 21.27 -22.62
N ILE A 258 4.42 20.29 -21.69
CA ILE A 258 3.15 19.78 -21.15
C ILE A 258 2.47 20.87 -20.32
N PRO A 259 1.18 21.17 -20.56
CA PRO A 259 0.44 22.14 -19.76
C PRO A 259 0.29 21.68 -18.31
N LEU A 260 0.27 22.63 -17.38
CA LEU A 260 -0.03 22.33 -15.98
C LEU A 260 -1.47 21.86 -15.84
N CYS A 261 -1.69 20.76 -15.11
CA CYS A 261 -3.04 20.26 -14.82
C CYS A 261 -3.72 21.15 -13.75
N PRO A 262 -5.06 21.11 -13.63
CA PRO A 262 -5.78 21.78 -12.55
C PRO A 262 -5.22 21.43 -11.17
N PHE A 263 -4.91 22.47 -10.37
CA PHE A 263 -4.46 22.35 -8.99
C PHE A 263 -5.56 22.85 -8.04
N GLN A 264 -6.09 21.98 -7.18
CA GLN A 264 -7.18 22.26 -6.25
C GLN A 264 -6.62 22.33 -4.83
N VAL A 265 -6.75 23.48 -4.17
CA VAL A 265 -6.21 23.69 -2.81
C VAL A 265 -7.31 23.53 -1.77
N HIS A 266 -7.07 22.70 -0.76
CA HIS A 266 -7.96 22.53 0.37
C HIS A 266 -7.21 22.79 1.68
N SER A 267 -7.69 23.76 2.47
CA SER A 267 -7.08 24.09 3.77
C SER A 267 -7.40 23.07 4.86
N SER A 268 -8.50 22.33 4.70
CA SER A 268 -8.99 21.32 5.62
C SER A 268 -9.51 20.12 4.85
N GLY A 269 -9.82 19.05 5.57
CA GLY A 269 -10.14 17.76 4.98
C GLY A 269 -8.96 16.80 5.05
N LEU A 270 -9.16 15.67 4.39
CA LEU A 270 -8.44 14.43 4.58
C LEU A 270 -8.20 13.80 3.22
N ILE A 271 -7.03 13.22 2.98
CA ILE A 271 -6.69 12.59 1.70
C ILE A 271 -7.65 11.42 1.44
N GLU A 272 -7.92 10.63 2.47
CA GLU A 272 -8.80 9.47 2.52
C GLU A 272 -10.29 9.71 2.32
N ASP A 273 -10.72 10.94 2.56
CA ASP A 273 -12.12 11.31 2.46
C ASP A 273 -12.36 12.05 1.14
N HIS A 274 -11.36 12.07 0.24
CA HIS A 274 -11.52 12.63 -1.09
C HIS A 274 -12.55 11.82 -1.87
N SER A 275 -13.42 12.52 -2.60
CA SER A 275 -14.41 11.87 -3.45
C SER A 275 -13.76 10.97 -4.50
N THR A 276 -14.48 9.94 -4.92
CA THR A 276 -14.06 8.93 -5.90
C THR A 276 -13.39 9.54 -7.13
N GLY A 277 -12.32 8.90 -7.64
CA GLY A 277 -11.65 9.33 -8.88
C GLY A 277 -10.28 9.95 -8.70
N ALA A 278 -9.61 9.75 -7.56
CA ALA A 278 -8.22 10.13 -7.34
C ALA A 278 -7.38 8.97 -6.81
N LEU A 279 -6.09 8.98 -7.12
CA LEU A 279 -5.08 8.20 -6.40
C LEU A 279 -4.70 8.96 -5.14
N GLU A 280 -4.76 8.28 -4.01
CA GLU A 280 -4.41 8.86 -2.73
C GLU A 280 -2.95 8.56 -2.40
N VAL A 281 -2.24 9.60 -1.97
CA VAL A 281 -0.80 9.50 -1.74
C VAL A 281 -0.52 9.11 -0.29
N ASP A 282 0.19 7.99 -0.14
CA ASP A 282 0.88 7.63 1.10
C ASP A 282 2.25 8.31 1.16
N PHE A 283 2.55 8.99 2.26
CA PHE A 283 3.81 9.70 2.51
C PHE A 283 4.88 8.73 3.01
N ALA A 284 5.06 7.67 2.23
CA ALA A 284 5.75 6.47 2.65
C ALA A 284 7.24 6.66 2.95
N ASN A 285 7.72 5.90 3.92
CA ASN A 285 9.13 5.60 4.10
C ASN A 285 9.67 4.75 2.93
N LYS A 286 11.00 4.63 2.81
CA LYS A 286 11.59 3.69 1.84
C LYS A 286 11.25 2.24 2.18
N TYR A 287 11.05 1.91 3.45
CA TYR A 287 10.48 0.66 3.91
C TYR A 287 8.97 0.84 4.03
N LEU A 288 8.20 0.12 3.22
CA LEU A 288 6.74 0.17 3.25
C LEU A 288 6.22 -0.04 4.68
N GLY A 289 5.30 0.84 5.11
CA GLY A 289 4.68 0.82 6.43
C GLY A 289 5.51 1.50 7.52
N GLY A 290 6.72 1.98 7.24
CA GLY A 290 7.52 2.77 8.18
C GLY A 290 7.58 2.17 9.59
N GLY A 291 7.07 2.91 10.58
CA GLY A 291 6.97 2.50 11.98
C GLY A 291 5.64 1.84 12.37
N ALA A 292 4.84 1.35 11.42
CA ALA A 292 3.46 0.88 11.65
C ALA A 292 3.40 -0.25 12.68
N LEU A 293 4.36 -1.17 12.67
CA LEU A 293 4.48 -2.26 13.65
C LEU A 293 5.44 -1.93 14.81
N ASN A 294 5.70 -0.64 15.03
CA ASN A 294 6.55 -0.09 16.10
C ASN A 294 5.88 1.18 16.66
N ARG A 295 6.66 2.21 17.02
CA ARG A 295 6.20 3.47 17.62
C ARG A 295 5.73 4.55 16.65
N GLY A 296 5.87 4.36 15.34
CA GLY A 296 5.47 5.37 14.34
C GLY A 296 3.96 5.60 14.41
N CYS A 297 3.52 6.85 14.35
CA CYS A 297 2.11 7.22 14.39
C CYS A 297 1.89 8.55 13.64
N VAL A 298 2.48 8.68 12.46
CA VAL A 298 2.18 9.77 11.53
C VAL A 298 1.36 9.21 10.37
N GLN A 299 1.31 9.94 9.25
CA GLN A 299 0.44 9.65 8.12
C GLN A 299 0.52 8.17 7.63
N GLU A 300 1.71 7.64 7.36
CA GLU A 300 1.88 6.27 6.87
C GLU A 300 1.46 5.23 7.91
N GLU A 301 1.76 5.43 9.20
CA GLU A 301 1.39 4.43 10.21
C GLU A 301 -0.09 4.45 10.54
N ILE A 302 -0.70 5.65 10.63
CA ILE A 302 -2.15 5.78 10.72
C ILE A 302 -2.77 5.06 9.53
N ARG A 303 -2.19 5.25 8.33
CA ARG A 303 -2.63 4.63 7.09
C ARG A 303 -2.74 3.10 7.17
N PHE A 304 -1.78 2.47 7.85
CA PHE A 304 -1.68 1.02 7.96
C PHE A 304 -2.57 0.42 9.06
N MET A 305 -2.96 1.18 10.08
CA MET A 305 -3.75 0.63 11.20
C MET A 305 -5.24 0.48 10.89
N ILE A 306 -5.75 1.44 10.17
CA ILE A 306 -7.12 1.57 9.69
C ILE A 306 -7.43 0.68 8.47
N ASN A 307 -6.39 0.30 7.70
CA ASN A 307 -6.44 -0.55 6.51
C ASN A 307 -5.37 -1.64 6.70
N PRO A 308 -5.51 -2.55 7.69
CA PRO A 308 -4.44 -3.49 8.06
C PRO A 308 -3.95 -4.38 6.93
N GLU A 309 -4.76 -4.58 5.90
CA GLU A 309 -4.40 -5.36 4.72
C GLU A 309 -3.12 -4.84 4.02
N LEU A 310 -2.80 -3.55 4.16
CA LEU A 310 -1.54 -2.96 3.66
C LEU A 310 -0.30 -3.60 4.29
N ILE A 311 -0.40 -4.07 5.55
CA ILE A 311 0.69 -4.74 6.27
C ILE A 311 1.13 -6.02 5.54
N ALA A 312 0.25 -6.68 4.77
CA ALA A 312 0.63 -7.85 4.00
C ALA A 312 1.75 -7.55 2.99
N GLY A 313 1.81 -6.33 2.44
CA GLY A 313 2.90 -5.89 1.56
C GLY A 313 4.27 -5.92 2.25
N MET A 314 4.31 -5.65 3.57
CA MET A 314 5.54 -5.68 4.38
C MET A 314 6.18 -7.07 4.42
N LEU A 315 5.42 -8.14 4.14
CA LEU A 315 5.93 -9.51 4.09
C LEU A 315 6.90 -9.71 2.93
N PHE A 316 6.65 -9.10 1.76
CA PHE A 316 7.31 -9.46 0.50
C PHE A 316 7.82 -8.28 -0.36
N LEU A 317 7.70 -7.03 0.11
CA LEU A 317 8.23 -5.84 -0.54
C LEU A 317 9.46 -5.29 0.21
N PRO A 318 10.68 -5.59 -0.27
CA PRO A 318 11.91 -4.93 0.17
C PRO A 318 11.89 -3.42 -0.03
N SER A 319 12.80 -2.72 0.66
CA SER A 319 12.94 -1.27 0.55
C SER A 319 12.99 -0.75 -0.89
N MET A 320 12.36 0.41 -1.12
CA MET A 320 12.30 1.08 -2.41
C MET A 320 13.54 1.93 -2.66
N ALA A 321 14.16 1.78 -3.83
CA ALA A 321 15.13 2.71 -4.39
C ALA A 321 14.47 4.01 -4.89
N GLU A 322 15.27 4.95 -5.37
CA GLU A 322 14.80 6.28 -5.81
C GLU A 322 13.91 6.25 -7.05
N ASN A 323 14.10 5.24 -7.90
CA ASN A 323 13.37 5.00 -9.15
C ASN A 323 12.25 3.97 -8.97
N GLU A 324 11.79 3.75 -7.73
CA GLU A 324 10.76 2.76 -7.41
C GLU A 324 9.60 3.35 -6.61
N ALA A 325 8.41 2.80 -6.85
CA ALA A 325 7.20 3.11 -6.11
C ALA A 325 6.35 1.85 -5.91
N ILE A 326 5.44 1.90 -4.94
CA ILE A 326 4.50 0.83 -4.66
C ILE A 326 3.08 1.38 -4.86
N GLU A 327 2.25 0.68 -5.63
CA GLU A 327 0.81 0.93 -5.74
C GLU A 327 0.06 -0.25 -5.12
N ILE A 328 -0.90 0.02 -4.24
CA ILE A 328 -1.71 -1.01 -3.57
C ILE A 328 -3.17 -0.74 -3.83
N VAL A 329 -3.89 -1.68 -4.46
CA VAL A 329 -5.28 -1.53 -4.92
C VAL A 329 -6.18 -2.51 -4.19
N GLY A 330 -7.32 -2.06 -3.66
CA GLY A 330 -8.39 -2.92 -3.15
C GLY A 330 -8.39 -3.15 -1.63
N ALA A 331 -7.48 -2.52 -0.88
CA ALA A 331 -7.44 -2.64 0.58
C ALA A 331 -8.63 -1.92 1.25
N GLU A 332 -9.35 -2.62 2.14
CA GLU A 332 -10.53 -2.10 2.84
C GLU A 332 -10.15 -1.25 4.08
N ARG A 333 -10.96 -0.22 4.34
CA ARG A 333 -10.92 0.59 5.58
C ARG A 333 -11.76 -0.11 6.65
N PHE A 334 -11.12 -0.53 7.73
CA PHE A 334 -11.77 -1.21 8.86
C PHE A 334 -12.05 -0.29 10.04
N SER A 335 -11.29 0.78 10.25
CA SER A 335 -11.42 1.65 11.42
C SER A 335 -11.47 3.14 11.05
N ASP A 336 -12.19 3.90 11.87
CA ASP A 336 -12.21 5.37 11.85
C ASP A 336 -11.37 5.94 13.00
N TYR A 337 -11.03 7.24 12.93
CA TYR A 337 -10.22 7.92 13.94
C TYR A 337 -10.65 9.38 14.13
N MET A 338 -10.40 9.93 15.33
CA MET A 338 -10.61 11.33 15.68
C MET A 338 -9.33 11.91 16.28
N GLY A 339 -8.86 13.06 15.77
CA GLY A 339 -7.67 13.74 16.31
C GLY A 339 -7.14 14.88 15.42
N GLU A 340 -6.83 16.03 16.02
CA GLU A 340 -6.09 17.15 15.42
C GLU A 340 -4.60 16.98 15.71
N THR A 341 -3.86 16.43 14.74
CA THR A 341 -2.47 16.71 14.36
C THR A 341 -1.97 15.53 13.51
N ASN A 342 -1.51 15.81 12.29
CA ASN A 342 -0.98 14.84 11.32
C ASN A 342 -1.97 13.77 10.85
N LYS A 343 -2.98 14.28 10.18
CA LYS A 343 -3.97 13.56 9.41
C LYS A 343 -3.43 13.16 8.04
N ALA A 344 -3.35 11.88 7.72
CA ALA A 344 -3.76 11.38 6.41
C ALA A 344 -3.86 9.85 6.42
N PHE A 345 -4.59 9.37 5.44
CA PHE A 345 -5.08 8.00 5.32
C PHE A 345 -5.40 7.86 3.81
N CYS A 346 -5.83 6.69 3.38
CA CYS A 346 -6.21 6.39 2.00
C CYS A 346 -7.46 5.46 2.01
N GLY A 347 -8.02 5.16 0.88
CA GLY A 347 -9.30 4.55 0.70
C GLY A 347 -9.44 4.35 -0.79
N PHE A 348 -9.18 3.12 -1.22
CA PHE A 348 -9.43 2.77 -2.60
C PHE A 348 -10.90 3.02 -2.96
N LEU A 349 -11.14 3.86 -3.96
CA LEU A 349 -12.21 3.61 -4.92
C LEU A 349 -11.72 3.89 -6.35
N ASP A 350 -11.50 2.80 -7.08
CA ASP A 350 -11.72 2.80 -8.51
C ASP A 350 -12.61 1.60 -8.88
N GLN A 351 -13.90 1.87 -9.09
CA GLN A 351 -14.83 0.88 -9.63
C GLN A 351 -14.49 0.47 -11.07
N SER A 352 -13.65 1.22 -11.81
CA SER A 352 -13.24 0.85 -13.17
C SER A 352 -12.19 -0.27 -13.17
N LYS A 353 -11.11 -0.16 -12.37
CA LYS A 353 -10.12 -1.25 -12.21
C LYS A 353 -10.61 -2.44 -11.39
N TYR A 354 -11.41 -2.23 -10.35
CA TYR A 354 -12.10 -3.35 -9.67
C TYR A 354 -12.91 -4.15 -10.69
N ARG A 355 -13.61 -3.51 -11.62
CA ARG A 355 -14.31 -4.19 -12.72
C ARG A 355 -13.36 -4.87 -13.71
N GLN A 356 -12.16 -4.33 -13.96
CA GLN A 356 -11.17 -4.97 -14.85
C GLN A 356 -10.57 -6.24 -14.22
N TYR A 357 -10.17 -6.20 -12.94
CA TYR A 357 -9.74 -7.40 -12.21
C TYR A 357 -10.90 -8.36 -12.02
N MET A 358 -12.09 -7.90 -11.61
CA MET A 358 -13.29 -8.73 -11.54
C MET A 358 -13.71 -9.29 -12.89
N ARG A 359 -13.39 -8.66 -14.03
CA ARG A 359 -13.60 -9.24 -15.38
C ARG A 359 -12.61 -10.37 -15.65
N LEU A 360 -11.33 -10.19 -15.33
CA LEU A 360 -10.33 -11.27 -15.39
C LEU A 360 -10.75 -12.46 -14.50
N PHE A 361 -11.32 -12.21 -13.33
CA PHE A 361 -11.79 -13.24 -12.40
C PHE A 361 -13.18 -13.81 -12.73
N LYS A 362 -14.12 -13.04 -13.27
CA LYS A 362 -15.37 -13.59 -13.83
C LYS A 362 -15.08 -14.56 -14.95
N ILE A 363 -14.04 -14.30 -15.76
CA ILE A 363 -13.56 -15.25 -16.76
C ILE A 363 -13.07 -16.54 -16.08
N MET A 364 -12.31 -16.44 -14.97
CA MET A 364 -11.86 -17.60 -14.20
C MET A 364 -13.03 -18.42 -13.59
N ASP A 365 -14.05 -17.77 -13.02
CA ASP A 365 -15.25 -18.44 -12.50
C ASP A 365 -16.10 -19.07 -13.63
N THR A 366 -16.15 -18.46 -14.82
CA THR A 366 -16.90 -19.02 -15.96
C THR A 366 -16.22 -20.24 -16.60
N VAL A 367 -14.89 -20.37 -16.51
CA VAL A 367 -14.19 -21.59 -16.95
C VAL A 367 -14.56 -22.78 -16.05
N GLN A 368 -14.79 -22.54 -14.75
CA GLN A 368 -15.23 -23.58 -13.81
C GLN A 368 -16.64 -24.13 -14.09
N LEU A 369 -17.54 -23.35 -14.73
CA LEU A 369 -18.89 -23.81 -15.06
C LEU A 369 -18.96 -24.69 -16.31
N ASN A 370 -17.90 -24.70 -17.15
CA ASN A 370 -17.88 -25.46 -18.40
C ASN A 370 -17.08 -26.77 -18.32
N GLU A 371 -16.48 -27.10 -17.17
CA GLU A 371 -15.75 -28.37 -16.94
C GLU A 371 -16.58 -29.42 -16.21
N ALA A 372 -17.89 -29.50 -16.48
CA ALA A 372 -18.68 -30.67 -16.15
C ALA A 372 -18.52 -31.73 -17.27
N PRO A 373 -18.17 -32.99 -16.97
CA PRO A 373 -17.93 -34.00 -17.99
C PRO A 373 -19.25 -34.55 -18.53
N SER A 374 -19.74 -34.01 -19.64
CA SER A 374 -20.81 -34.65 -20.40
C SER A 374 -20.23 -35.84 -21.18
N THR A 375 -20.62 -37.03 -20.74
CA THR A 375 -20.33 -38.31 -21.36
C THR A 375 -20.98 -38.39 -22.76
N SER A 376 -20.22 -38.97 -23.68
CA SER A 376 -20.47 -39.17 -25.11
C SER A 376 -21.80 -39.84 -25.47
N ILE A 377 -22.38 -39.44 -26.61
CA ILE A 377 -22.75 -40.33 -27.74
C ILE A 377 -22.73 -39.48 -29.03
N GLU A 378 -22.13 -40.06 -30.06
CA GLU A 378 -21.91 -39.57 -31.42
C GLU A 378 -23.22 -39.36 -32.21
N THR A 379 -23.27 -38.39 -33.13
CA THR A 379 -23.29 -38.63 -34.59
C THR A 379 -23.54 -37.35 -35.43
N ASN A 380 -22.76 -37.25 -36.51
CA ASN A 380 -23.04 -36.60 -37.80
C ASN A 380 -23.16 -35.06 -37.93
N GLY A 381 -22.06 -34.47 -38.42
CA GLY A 381 -22.00 -33.94 -39.80
C GLY A 381 -22.62 -32.56 -40.07
N GLY A 382 -21.78 -31.58 -40.42
CA GLY A 382 -22.25 -30.39 -41.13
C GLY A 382 -21.42 -29.13 -40.97
N SER A 383 -20.53 -28.91 -41.95
CA SER A 383 -20.05 -27.63 -42.49
C SER A 383 -19.60 -26.50 -41.54
N MET A 384 -18.30 -26.23 -41.60
CA MET A 384 -17.74 -24.89 -41.48
C MET A 384 -18.52 -23.90 -42.36
N THR A 385 -18.91 -22.75 -41.80
CA THR A 385 -18.81 -21.43 -42.45
C THR A 385 -19.16 -20.31 -41.47
N GLU A 386 -18.33 -19.26 -41.54
CA GLU A 386 -18.71 -17.85 -41.36
C GLU A 386 -19.15 -17.35 -39.97
N GLU A 387 -18.16 -16.87 -39.20
CA GLU A 387 -18.21 -15.50 -38.61
C GLU A 387 -16.80 -15.07 -38.12
N VAL A 388 -15.81 -15.15 -39.01
CA VAL A 388 -14.51 -14.47 -38.82
C VAL A 388 -14.24 -13.68 -40.10
N ARG A 389 -14.64 -12.41 -40.10
CA ARG A 389 -14.00 -11.28 -40.80
C ARG A 389 -14.90 -10.05 -40.78
N LYS A 390 -14.60 -9.12 -39.87
CA LYS A 390 -14.57 -7.67 -40.16
C LYS A 390 -14.12 -6.91 -38.91
N SER A 391 -12.84 -6.55 -38.90
CA SER A 391 -12.37 -5.23 -38.45
C SER A 391 -10.86 -5.15 -38.63
N ASP A 392 -10.43 -5.00 -39.88
CA ASP A 392 -9.15 -4.35 -40.17
C ASP A 392 -9.36 -2.83 -40.07
N GLU A 393 -8.39 -2.18 -39.44
CA GLU A 393 -7.89 -0.83 -39.68
C GLU A 393 -8.89 0.34 -39.69
N LYS A 394 -8.96 1.01 -38.54
CA LYS A 394 -9.05 2.48 -38.46
C LYS A 394 -8.35 2.99 -37.20
N ASP A 395 -7.19 3.58 -37.44
CA ASP A 395 -6.70 4.86 -36.93
C ASP A 395 -7.29 5.43 -35.62
N GLY A 396 -6.40 5.77 -34.70
CA GLY A 396 -6.70 6.46 -33.45
C GLY A 396 -6.08 5.78 -32.24
N GLN A 397 -5.00 6.37 -31.71
CA GLN A 397 -4.54 6.11 -30.34
C GLN A 397 -5.68 6.39 -29.36
N SER A 398 -6.44 5.36 -28.98
CA SER A 398 -7.25 5.41 -27.77
C SER A 398 -6.45 4.74 -26.67
N MET A 399 -5.71 5.55 -25.91
CA MET A 399 -5.47 5.23 -24.50
C MET A 399 -6.84 4.92 -23.90
N ASP A 400 -6.97 3.77 -23.24
CA ASP A 400 -8.22 3.35 -22.60
C ASP A 400 -8.73 4.53 -21.73
N PRO A 401 -9.98 5.01 -21.90
CA PRO A 401 -10.49 6.16 -21.15
C PRO A 401 -10.60 5.92 -19.63
N GLU A 402 -10.27 4.72 -19.16
CA GLU A 402 -10.44 4.25 -17.77
C GLU A 402 -9.23 4.54 -16.84
N ASN A 403 -8.17 5.25 -17.28
CA ASN A 403 -6.99 5.54 -16.43
C ASN A 403 -6.87 7.03 -15.99
N CYS A 404 -7.96 7.79 -16.04
CA CYS A 404 -8.04 9.22 -15.72
C CYS A 404 -8.34 9.51 -14.23
N SER A 405 -7.68 8.85 -13.28
CA SER A 405 -7.77 9.25 -11.87
C SER A 405 -6.87 10.45 -11.60
N GLY A 406 -7.38 11.48 -10.91
CA GLY A 406 -6.60 12.59 -10.38
C GLY A 406 -5.67 12.15 -9.24
N ILE A 407 -5.03 13.11 -8.56
CA ILE A 407 -4.17 12.84 -7.39
C ILE A 407 -4.75 13.55 -6.17
N ALA A 408 -4.91 12.85 -5.05
CA ALA A 408 -5.20 13.43 -3.74
C ALA A 408 -3.96 13.32 -2.85
N THR A 409 -3.40 14.46 -2.45
CA THR A 409 -2.11 14.52 -1.72
C THR A 409 -2.05 15.70 -0.75
N GLY A 410 -0.90 15.95 -0.15
CA GLY A 410 -0.63 17.08 0.72
C GLY A 410 0.86 17.27 0.97
N ASN A 411 1.22 17.55 2.24
CA ASN A 411 2.56 17.94 2.69
C ASN A 411 3.59 16.79 2.71
N TRP A 412 3.73 16.06 1.60
CA TRP A 412 4.58 14.88 1.47
C TRP A 412 6.05 15.22 1.72
N GLY A 413 6.58 14.64 2.81
CA GLY A 413 7.98 14.78 3.19
C GLY A 413 8.30 16.10 3.88
N CYS A 414 7.30 16.85 4.35
CA CYS A 414 7.50 18.14 5.01
C CYS A 414 7.55 18.06 6.55
N GLY A 415 6.86 17.09 7.14
CA GLY A 415 6.83 16.88 8.60
C GLY A 415 8.12 16.25 9.13
N ALA A 416 8.09 14.97 9.50
CA ALA A 416 9.24 14.25 10.06
C ALA A 416 10.51 14.26 9.15
N PHE A 417 10.34 14.50 7.85
CA PHE A 417 11.42 14.56 6.87
C PHE A 417 11.97 15.98 6.61
N GLY A 418 11.35 17.03 7.17
CA GLY A 418 11.86 18.40 7.14
C GLY A 418 11.91 19.09 5.78
N GLY A 419 11.18 18.60 4.78
CA GLY A 419 11.11 19.22 3.45
C GLY A 419 10.33 20.54 3.44
N ASP A 420 10.72 21.46 2.56
CA ASP A 420 10.03 22.73 2.34
C ASP A 420 8.63 22.48 1.71
N PRO A 421 7.53 22.88 2.38
CA PRO A 421 6.17 22.61 1.91
C PRO A 421 5.82 23.36 0.61
N GLU A 422 6.32 24.58 0.42
CA GLU A 422 6.06 25.36 -0.79
C GLU A 422 6.68 24.65 -2.00
N LEU A 423 7.95 24.25 -1.89
CA LEU A 423 8.63 23.51 -2.94
C LEU A 423 7.98 22.15 -3.21
N LYS A 424 7.60 21.43 -2.15
CA LYS A 424 6.96 20.10 -2.30
C LYS A 424 5.59 20.18 -2.96
N ALA A 425 4.81 21.24 -2.73
CA ALA A 425 3.55 21.46 -3.43
C ALA A 425 3.77 21.61 -4.93
N ILE A 426 4.72 22.45 -5.34
CA ILE A 426 5.01 22.70 -6.75
C ILE A 426 5.63 21.47 -7.44
N ILE A 427 6.55 20.76 -6.78
CA ILE A 427 7.14 19.53 -7.35
C ILE A 427 6.06 18.47 -7.59
N GLN A 428 5.08 18.35 -6.69
CA GLN A 428 3.94 17.45 -6.88
C GLN A 428 3.04 17.88 -8.04
N TRP A 429 2.81 19.19 -8.20
CA TRP A 429 2.07 19.72 -9.35
C TRP A 429 2.73 19.39 -10.68
N LEU A 430 4.04 19.64 -10.78
CA LEU A 430 4.84 19.34 -11.97
C LEU A 430 4.79 17.86 -12.30
N ALA A 431 4.95 17.00 -11.28
CA ALA A 431 4.87 15.57 -11.43
C ALA A 431 3.49 15.09 -11.92
N ALA A 432 2.40 15.60 -11.33
CA ALA A 432 1.05 15.21 -11.72
C ALA A 432 0.73 15.66 -13.16
N SER A 433 1.12 16.88 -13.50
CA SER A 433 0.95 17.45 -14.85
C SER A 433 1.74 16.66 -15.89
N GLN A 434 3.02 16.39 -15.61
CA GLN A 434 3.90 15.62 -16.49
C GLN A 434 3.41 14.18 -16.67
N ALA A 435 2.77 13.60 -15.65
CA ALA A 435 2.16 12.27 -15.72
C ALA A 435 0.76 12.27 -16.39
N LEU A 436 0.34 13.42 -16.93
CA LEU A 436 -0.95 13.63 -17.61
C LEU A 436 -2.14 13.29 -16.71
N ARG A 437 -2.03 13.59 -15.41
CA ARG A 437 -3.15 13.46 -14.47
C ARG A 437 -4.17 14.58 -14.71
N PRO A 438 -5.47 14.28 -14.64
CA PRO A 438 -6.51 15.26 -14.95
C PRO A 438 -6.61 16.39 -13.93
N PHE A 439 -6.18 16.17 -12.69
CA PHE A 439 -6.09 17.18 -11.64
C PHE A 439 -5.21 16.70 -10.48
N ILE A 440 -4.80 17.62 -9.63
CA ILE A 440 -4.22 17.37 -8.30
C ILE A 440 -5.02 18.13 -7.25
N THR A 441 -5.47 17.42 -6.23
CA THR A 441 -6.09 17.94 -5.01
C THR A 441 -5.06 17.93 -3.90
N TYR A 442 -4.78 19.10 -3.34
CA TYR A 442 -3.74 19.30 -2.35
C TYR A 442 -4.33 19.77 -1.03
N TYR A 443 -4.24 18.93 -0.01
CA TYR A 443 -4.64 19.24 1.36
C TYR A 443 -3.46 19.86 2.11
N THR A 444 -3.60 21.13 2.51
CA THR A 444 -2.53 21.86 3.22
C THR A 444 -2.53 21.59 4.72
N PHE A 445 -3.62 21.03 5.25
CA PHE A 445 -3.85 20.79 6.68
C PHE A 445 -3.69 22.06 7.53
N GLY A 446 -4.09 23.21 6.99
CA GLY A 446 -4.02 24.50 7.66
C GLY A 446 -2.60 25.05 7.85
N LEU A 447 -1.60 24.49 7.16
CA LEU A 447 -0.22 24.91 7.30
C LEU A 447 -0.02 26.35 6.80
N GLU A 448 0.43 27.24 7.69
CA GLU A 448 0.56 28.68 7.43
C GLU A 448 1.47 28.99 6.24
N ALA A 449 2.57 28.25 6.08
CA ALA A 449 3.47 28.39 4.93
C ALA A 449 2.78 28.18 3.56
N LEU A 450 1.62 27.52 3.54
CA LEU A 450 0.85 27.25 2.32
C LEU A 450 -0.38 28.15 2.16
N GLN A 451 -0.55 29.18 2.98
CA GLN A 451 -1.73 30.06 2.92
C GLN A 451 -1.93 30.74 1.56
N SER A 452 -0.83 31.10 0.88
CA SER A 452 -0.86 31.74 -0.44
C SER A 452 -0.80 30.76 -1.61
N LEU A 453 -0.90 29.44 -1.37
CA LEU A 453 -0.81 28.44 -2.44
C LEU A 453 -1.90 28.63 -3.51
N ASP A 454 -3.11 29.00 -3.12
CA ASP A 454 -4.21 29.27 -4.06
C ASP A 454 -3.97 30.53 -4.90
N GLU A 455 -3.37 31.57 -4.31
CA GLU A 455 -3.01 32.81 -5.00
C GLU A 455 -1.89 32.56 -6.02
N VAL A 456 -0.85 31.82 -5.61
CA VAL A 456 0.26 31.40 -6.46
C VAL A 456 -0.23 30.54 -7.63
N ASN A 457 -1.12 29.59 -7.37
CA ASN A 457 -1.75 28.76 -8.40
C ASN A 457 -2.47 29.62 -9.46
N LYS A 458 -3.34 30.54 -9.03
CA LYS A 458 -4.05 31.47 -9.93
C LYS A 458 -3.09 32.33 -10.75
N TRP A 459 -2.02 32.83 -10.12
CA TRP A 459 -1.01 33.64 -10.78
C TRP A 459 -0.27 32.83 -11.86
N ILE A 460 0.17 31.61 -11.56
CA ILE A 460 0.86 30.73 -12.52
C ILE A 460 -0.05 30.40 -13.71
N ILE A 461 -1.32 30.07 -13.46
CA ILE A 461 -2.30 29.76 -14.51
C ILE A 461 -2.52 30.99 -15.42
N LEU A 462 -2.60 32.20 -14.85
CA LEU A 462 -2.75 33.45 -15.62
C LEU A 462 -1.60 33.68 -16.60
N HIS A 463 -0.38 33.30 -16.21
CA HIS A 463 0.82 33.41 -17.04
C HIS A 463 0.95 32.28 -18.08
N LYS A 464 0.03 31.31 -18.07
CA LYS A 464 -0.04 30.18 -19.02
C LYS A 464 1.24 29.35 -19.08
N TRP A 465 1.89 29.16 -17.93
CA TRP A 465 3.11 28.36 -17.84
C TRP A 465 2.85 26.88 -18.08
N ASN A 466 3.80 26.23 -18.76
CA ASN A 466 3.88 24.78 -18.86
C ASN A 466 4.79 24.19 -17.75
N VAL A 467 4.95 22.87 -17.74
CA VAL A 467 5.82 22.16 -16.80
C VAL A 467 7.27 22.67 -16.86
N GLY A 468 7.82 22.89 -18.06
CA GLY A 468 9.18 23.37 -18.24
C GLY A 468 9.39 24.78 -17.70
N ASP A 469 8.45 25.70 -17.97
CA ASP A 469 8.51 27.08 -17.48
C ASP A 469 8.57 27.12 -15.94
N LEU A 470 7.64 26.45 -15.28
CA LEU A 470 7.57 26.43 -13.81
C LEU A 470 8.76 25.66 -13.19
N TRP A 471 9.24 24.60 -13.84
CA TRP A 471 10.47 23.92 -13.43
C TRP A 471 11.69 24.85 -13.49
N ASN A 472 11.85 25.62 -14.57
CA ASN A 472 12.96 26.56 -14.71
C ASN A 472 12.92 27.66 -13.64
N MET A 473 11.73 28.10 -13.22
CA MET A 473 11.57 29.03 -12.10
C MET A 473 12.00 28.43 -10.76
N LEU A 474 11.70 27.15 -10.51
CA LEU A 474 12.20 26.44 -9.32
C LEU A 474 13.73 26.34 -9.32
N ILE A 475 14.34 26.06 -10.47
CA ILE A 475 15.79 25.98 -10.61
C ILE A 475 16.43 27.35 -10.32
N GLU A 476 15.90 28.42 -10.90
CA GLU A 476 16.39 29.77 -10.67
C GLU A 476 16.30 30.16 -9.19
N TYR A 477 15.13 29.97 -8.55
CA TYR A 477 14.97 30.19 -7.12
C TYR A 477 15.97 29.39 -6.28
N SER A 478 16.10 28.09 -6.57
CA SER A 478 17.01 27.21 -5.83
C SER A 478 18.46 27.67 -5.97
N SER A 479 18.84 28.13 -7.16
CA SER A 479 20.15 28.68 -7.48
C SER A 479 20.44 29.96 -6.70
N GLN A 480 19.49 30.90 -6.65
CA GLN A 480 19.60 32.13 -5.86
C GLN A 480 19.65 31.85 -4.35
N LYS A 481 18.83 30.92 -3.85
CA LYS A 481 18.82 30.51 -2.43
C LYS A 481 20.13 29.86 -2.02
N LEU A 482 20.73 29.01 -2.86
CA LEU A 482 22.05 28.41 -2.64
C LEU A 482 23.18 29.45 -2.62
N ARG A 483 23.08 30.52 -3.43
CA ARG A 483 24.03 31.63 -3.43
C ARG A 483 23.79 32.65 -2.31
N GLY A 484 22.69 32.53 -1.56
CA GLY A 484 22.30 33.47 -0.51
C GLY A 484 21.77 34.81 -1.04
N GLU A 485 21.32 34.85 -2.30
CA GLU A 485 20.79 36.06 -2.95
C GLU A 485 19.34 36.35 -2.54
N THR A 486 18.62 35.35 -2.03
CA THR A 486 17.27 35.48 -1.49
C THR A 486 17.12 34.67 -0.21
N ASN A 487 16.38 35.23 0.76
CA ASN A 487 15.95 34.54 1.98
C ASN A 487 14.43 34.33 2.03
N LEU A 488 13.71 34.70 0.95
CA LEU A 488 12.26 34.55 0.87
C LEU A 488 11.86 33.08 0.67
N GLY A 489 10.63 32.75 1.07
CA GLY A 489 9.95 31.54 0.59
C GLY A 489 9.74 31.60 -0.93
N PHE A 490 9.57 30.44 -1.56
CA PHE A 490 9.36 30.34 -3.00
C PHE A 490 8.12 31.13 -3.44
N PHE A 491 7.03 31.07 -2.69
CA PHE A 491 5.79 31.78 -3.03
C PHE A 491 5.97 33.30 -3.02
N ALA A 492 6.60 33.83 -1.97
CA ALA A 492 6.89 35.25 -1.86
C ALA A 492 7.95 35.73 -2.87
N TRP A 493 8.91 34.87 -3.22
CA TRP A 493 9.89 35.17 -4.27
C TRP A 493 9.26 35.19 -5.66
N LEU A 494 8.26 34.34 -5.90
CA LEU A 494 7.61 34.19 -7.20
C LEU A 494 6.61 35.32 -7.49
N LEU A 495 5.82 35.69 -6.49
CA LEU A 495 4.82 36.75 -6.65
C LEU A 495 5.51 38.12 -6.74
N PRO A 496 5.09 38.99 -7.68
CA PRO A 496 5.64 40.33 -7.77
C PRO A 496 5.35 41.10 -6.48
N SER A 497 6.37 41.77 -5.93
CA SER A 497 6.21 42.70 -4.81
C SER A 497 5.19 43.77 -5.20
N LEU A 498 3.99 43.75 -4.60
CA LEU A 498 3.08 44.89 -4.73
C LEU A 498 3.81 46.13 -4.18
N PRO A 499 3.96 47.23 -4.94
CA PRO A 499 4.42 48.47 -4.35
C PRO A 499 3.43 48.89 -3.26
N PRO A 500 3.90 49.51 -2.15
CA PRO A 500 2.99 50.09 -1.17
C PRO A 500 2.08 51.06 -1.89
N CYS A 501 0.77 50.91 -1.69
CA CYS A 501 -0.24 51.82 -2.23
C CYS A 501 0.20 53.25 -1.88
N GLU A 502 0.57 54.06 -2.87
CA GLU A 502 0.89 55.46 -2.66
C GLU A 502 -0.33 56.08 -1.98
N ALA A 503 -0.14 56.47 -0.72
CA ALA A 503 -1.13 57.22 0.02
C ALA A 503 -1.44 58.46 -0.81
N VAL A 504 -2.65 58.51 -1.36
CA VAL A 504 -3.19 59.68 -2.04
C VAL A 504 -3.15 60.81 -1.02
N GLU A 505 -2.21 61.74 -1.18
CA GLU A 505 -2.21 62.98 -0.42
C GLU A 505 -3.55 63.69 -0.66
N PRO A 506 -4.24 64.14 0.41
CA PRO A 506 -5.47 64.89 0.25
C PRO A 506 -5.14 66.22 -0.43
N ALA A 507 -5.82 66.49 -1.54
CA ALA A 507 -5.73 67.75 -2.27
C ALA A 507 -6.08 68.93 -1.34
N LYS A 508 -5.30 70.00 -1.49
CA LYS A 508 -5.28 71.24 -0.69
C LYS A 508 -6.62 71.93 -0.49
#